data_AF-A0A960PQF3-F1
#
_entry.id   AF-A0A960PQF3-F1
#
_cell.length_a   1.000
_cell.length_b   1.000
_cell.length_c   1.000
_cell.angle_alpha   90.00
_cell.angle_beta   90.00
_cell.angle_gamma   90.00
#
_symmetry.space_group_name_H-M   'P 1'
#
loop_
_entity.id
_entity.type
_entity.pdbx_description
1 polymer ?
#
loop_
_entity_poly.entity_id
_entity_poly.type
_entity_poly.pdbx_seq_one_letter_code
_entity_poly.pdbx_strand_id
1 'polypeptide(L)'
;MREAVELPPQAPSIGRWKRLLGPFHFTGEFWYRFPAWGVRVLPRWAVGIFVAIFTPIFFLTLGGVRKAIASNLAVVLGPCGFWRRQLRVWRTFWNFAWCLTERYEGLAARRQVECDADSVEEWRGLLDESEGFVLVTAHVGHWETGSM
;
A
#
# COMPACT_ATOMS: atom_id res chain seq x y z
N MET A 1 -5.29 14.39 -34.21
CA MET A 1 -6.29 13.31 -34.02
C MET A 1 -5.58 12.19 -33.27
N ARG A 2 -5.87 11.97 -31.98
CA ARG A 2 -5.25 10.86 -31.22
C ARG A 2 -6.05 9.60 -31.52
N GLU A 3 -5.40 8.59 -32.11
CA GLU A 3 -5.98 7.28 -32.36
C GLU A 3 -6.55 6.70 -31.06
N ALA A 4 -7.79 6.22 -31.13
CA ALA A 4 -8.40 5.47 -30.04
C ALA A 4 -7.67 4.13 -29.96
N VAL A 5 -6.79 3.99 -28.96
CA VAL A 5 -6.16 2.71 -28.63
C VAL A 5 -7.26 1.71 -28.32
N GLU A 6 -7.50 0.76 -29.23
CA GLU A 6 -8.38 -0.38 -28.98
C GLU A 6 -7.75 -1.20 -27.85
N LEU A 7 -8.44 -1.22 -26.71
CA LEU A 7 -7.99 -2.01 -25.56
C LEU A 7 -8.23 -3.50 -25.87
N PRO A 8 -7.28 -4.38 -25.53
CA PRO A 8 -7.42 -5.82 -25.76
C PRO A 8 -8.68 -6.38 -25.08
N PRO A 9 -9.29 -7.45 -25.64
CA PRO A 9 -10.62 -7.93 -25.22
C PRO A 9 -10.70 -8.39 -23.75
N GLN A 10 -9.57 -8.75 -23.15
CA GLN A 10 -9.44 -9.06 -21.72
C GLN A 10 -9.25 -7.83 -20.81
N ALA A 11 -9.23 -6.62 -21.33
CA ALA A 11 -9.08 -5.42 -20.51
C ALA A 11 -10.35 -5.23 -19.66
N PRO A 12 -10.23 -5.18 -18.32
CA PRO A 12 -11.38 -4.99 -17.46
C PRO A 12 -12.10 -3.68 -17.83
N SER A 13 -13.41 -3.76 -18.02
CA SER A 13 -14.21 -2.62 -18.45
C SER A 13 -14.01 -1.44 -17.50
N ILE A 14 -13.48 -0.33 -18.04
CA ILE A 14 -13.21 0.86 -17.25
C ILE A 14 -14.56 1.49 -16.92
N GLY A 15 -14.97 1.38 -15.64
CA GLY A 15 -16.23 1.95 -15.17
C GLY A 15 -16.36 3.45 -15.50
N ARG A 16 -17.59 3.92 -15.72
CA ARG A 16 -17.88 5.32 -16.16
C ARG A 16 -17.18 6.38 -15.30
N TRP A 17 -17.07 6.15 -14.00
CA TRP A 17 -16.37 7.04 -13.06
C TRP A 17 -14.85 7.05 -13.24
N LYS A 18 -14.23 5.92 -13.58
CA LYS A 18 -12.79 5.84 -13.89
C LYS A 18 -12.47 6.53 -15.22
N ARG A 19 -13.40 6.49 -16.19
CA ARG A 19 -13.28 7.24 -17.45
C ARG A 19 -13.46 8.75 -17.27
N LEU A 20 -14.36 9.18 -16.37
CA LEU A 20 -14.63 10.59 -16.12
C LEU A 20 -13.55 11.27 -15.25
N LEU A 21 -13.09 10.58 -14.20
CA LEU A 21 -12.07 11.13 -13.29
C LEU A 21 -10.65 11.00 -13.84
N GLY A 22 -10.40 10.07 -14.78
CA GLY A 22 -9.12 9.92 -15.47
C GLY A 22 -7.95 9.82 -14.48
N PRO A 23 -6.91 10.68 -14.58
CA PRO A 23 -5.77 10.69 -13.65
C PRO A 23 -6.14 10.94 -12.18
N PHE A 24 -7.29 11.56 -11.89
CA PHE A 24 -7.76 11.87 -10.54
C PHE A 24 -8.64 10.78 -9.92
N HIS A 25 -9.00 9.74 -10.68
CA HIS A 25 -9.58 8.54 -10.10
C HIS A 25 -8.62 8.01 -9.03
N PHE A 26 -9.09 7.39 -7.93
CA PHE A 26 -8.21 6.96 -6.83
C PHE A 26 -7.08 5.98 -7.24
N THR A 27 -7.25 5.31 -8.39
CA THR A 27 -6.23 4.46 -9.04
C THR A 27 -5.46 5.17 -10.16
N GLY A 28 -5.63 6.47 -10.32
CA GLY A 28 -5.02 7.27 -11.37
C GLY A 28 -3.63 7.76 -10.96
N GLU A 29 -2.83 8.15 -11.95
CA GLU A 29 -1.42 8.51 -11.77
C GLU A 29 -1.21 9.63 -10.74
N PHE A 30 -2.17 10.55 -10.60
CA PHE A 30 -2.09 11.66 -9.64
C PHE A 30 -1.85 11.16 -8.22
N TRP A 31 -2.62 10.16 -7.78
CA TRP A 31 -2.55 9.64 -6.41
C TRP A 31 -1.30 8.81 -6.13
N TYR A 32 -0.56 8.40 -7.16
CA TYR A 32 0.76 7.81 -7.01
C TYR A 32 1.87 8.87 -6.98
N ARG A 33 1.78 9.89 -7.84
CA ARG A 33 2.80 10.94 -7.93
C ARG A 33 2.74 11.95 -6.79
N PHE A 34 1.55 12.24 -6.28
CA PHE A 34 1.36 13.22 -5.23
C PHE A 34 2.02 12.82 -3.90
N PRO A 35 1.81 11.60 -3.35
CA PRO A 35 2.53 11.16 -2.16
C PRO A 35 4.04 11.07 -2.38
N ALA A 36 4.48 10.58 -3.55
CA ALA A 36 5.90 10.50 -3.90
C ALA A 36 6.57 11.89 -3.92
N TRP A 37 5.90 12.90 -4.48
CA TRP A 37 6.35 14.28 -4.43
C TRP A 37 6.34 14.84 -3.00
N GLY A 38 5.27 14.59 -2.24
CA GLY A 38 5.16 15.06 -0.86
C GLY A 38 6.31 14.56 0.02
N VAL A 39 6.62 13.27 -0.07
CA VAL A 39 7.74 12.65 0.65
C VAL A 39 9.11 13.19 0.21
N ARG A 40 9.26 13.68 -1.03
CA ARG A 40 10.49 14.29 -1.55
C ARG A 40 10.66 15.76 -1.21
N VAL A 41 9.64 16.47 -0.75
CA VAL A 41 9.73 17.92 -0.52
C VAL A 41 9.49 18.27 0.95
N LEU A 42 8.56 17.58 1.60
CA LEU A 42 8.12 17.94 2.95
C LEU A 42 9.09 17.48 4.04
N PRO A 43 9.17 18.21 5.17
CA PRO A 43 9.81 17.72 6.38
C PRO A 43 9.00 16.59 7.04
N ARG A 44 9.67 15.74 7.84
CA ARG A 44 9.07 14.51 8.41
C ARG A 44 7.78 14.76 9.21
N TRP A 45 7.73 15.82 10.01
CA TRP A 45 6.53 16.16 10.78
C TRP A 45 5.34 16.47 9.87
N ALA A 46 5.58 17.12 8.73
CA ALA A 46 4.54 17.46 7.77
C ALA A 46 4.03 16.20 7.07
N VAL A 47 4.90 15.24 6.73
CA VAL A 47 4.50 13.94 6.18
C VAL A 47 3.48 13.25 7.10
N GLY A 48 3.73 13.23 8.41
CA GLY A 48 2.78 12.68 9.39
C GLY A 48 1.44 13.39 9.40
N ILE A 49 1.41 14.72 9.27
CA ILE A 49 0.18 15.50 9.15
C ILE A 49 -0.56 15.14 7.85
N PHE A 50 0.13 15.01 6.72
CA PHE A 50 -0.48 14.58 5.46
C PHE A 50 -1.11 13.19 5.58
N VAL A 51 -0.41 12.22 6.18
CA VAL A 51 -0.97 10.89 6.47
C VAL A 51 -2.23 11.02 7.34
N ALA A 52 -2.18 11.83 8.40
CA ALA A 52 -3.30 12.04 9.31
C ALA A 52 -4.52 12.72 8.66
N ILE A 53 -4.31 13.59 7.67
CA ILE A 53 -5.39 14.28 6.94
C ILE A 53 -5.97 13.39 5.83
N PHE A 54 -5.13 12.73 5.03
CA PHE A 54 -5.61 11.98 3.87
C PHE A 54 -6.19 10.62 4.24
N THR A 55 -5.71 9.97 5.29
CA THR A 55 -6.28 8.70 5.77
C THR A 55 -7.79 8.78 6.05
N PRO A 56 -8.31 9.76 6.82
CA PRO A 56 -9.75 9.90 7.03
C PRO A 56 -10.51 10.26 5.76
N ILE A 57 -9.95 11.08 4.87
CA ILE A 57 -10.57 11.38 3.57
C ILE A 57 -10.77 10.09 2.77
N PHE A 58 -9.74 9.25 2.65
CA PHE A 58 -9.85 7.98 1.93
C PHE A 58 -10.74 6.98 2.64
N PHE A 59 -10.70 6.91 3.97
CA PHE A 59 -11.60 6.06 4.73
C PHE A 59 -13.07 6.43 4.45
N LEU A 60 -13.41 7.71 4.42
CA LEU A 60 -14.79 8.16 4.18
C LEU A 60 -15.21 7.97 2.72
N THR A 61 -14.32 8.20 1.76
CA THR A 61 -14.63 8.18 0.32
C THR A 61 -14.54 6.78 -0.32
N LEU A 62 -13.66 5.90 0.15
CA LEU A 62 -13.44 4.57 -0.42
C LEU A 62 -14.35 3.50 0.21
N GLY A 63 -15.67 3.73 0.12
CA GLY A 63 -16.68 2.83 0.70
C GLY A 63 -16.59 1.38 0.21
N GLY A 64 -16.29 1.15 -1.07
CA GLY A 64 -16.11 -0.20 -1.63
C GLY A 64 -14.90 -0.93 -1.03
N VAL A 65 -13.76 -0.24 -0.94
CA VAL A 65 -12.53 -0.76 -0.36
C VAL A 65 -12.73 -1.09 1.12
N ARG A 66 -13.40 -0.21 1.89
CA ARG A 66 -13.75 -0.50 3.28
C ARG A 66 -14.57 -1.77 3.45
N LYS A 67 -15.55 -2.01 2.57
CA LYS A 67 -16.37 -3.24 2.61
C LYS A 67 -15.51 -4.48 2.38
N ALA A 68 -14.61 -4.44 1.39
CA ALA A 68 -13.71 -5.54 1.07
C ALA A 68 -12.69 -5.83 2.20
N ILE A 69 -12.08 -4.79 2.77
CA ILE A 69 -11.18 -4.95 3.93
C ILE A 69 -11.96 -5.58 5.08
N ALA A 70 -13.18 -5.12 5.35
CA ALA A 70 -13.97 -5.63 6.44
C ALA A 70 -14.42 -7.09 6.25
N SER A 71 -14.70 -7.54 5.02
CA SER A 71 -15.00 -8.95 4.74
C SER A 71 -13.76 -9.82 4.95
N ASN A 72 -12.60 -9.38 4.47
CA ASN A 72 -11.35 -10.12 4.64
C ASN A 72 -10.98 -10.25 6.13
N LEU A 73 -11.10 -9.16 6.89
CA LEU A 73 -10.83 -9.15 8.33
C LEU A 73 -11.82 -10.00 9.13
N ALA A 74 -13.06 -10.17 8.66
CA ALA A 74 -14.01 -11.07 9.30
C ALA A 74 -13.61 -12.55 9.11
N VAL A 75 -13.02 -12.90 7.96
CA VAL A 75 -12.49 -14.24 7.69
C VAL A 75 -11.24 -14.51 8.55
N VAL A 76 -10.30 -13.57 8.59
CA VAL A 76 -9.00 -13.76 9.27
C VAL A 76 -9.10 -13.63 10.80
N LEU A 77 -9.87 -12.65 11.31
CA LEU A 77 -9.92 -12.30 12.73
C LEU A 77 -11.28 -12.60 13.39
N GLY A 78 -12.15 -13.31 12.68
CA GLY A 78 -13.51 -13.61 13.09
C GLY A 78 -14.48 -12.40 13.02
N PRO A 79 -15.80 -12.67 13.05
CA PRO A 79 -16.83 -11.64 13.06
C PRO A 79 -16.75 -10.79 14.34
N CYS A 80 -17.22 -9.54 14.25
CA CYS A 80 -17.27 -8.65 15.40
C CYS A 80 -18.36 -7.58 15.23
N GLY A 81 -18.67 -6.87 16.33
CA GLY A 81 -19.62 -5.76 16.32
C GLY A 81 -19.17 -4.57 15.45
N PHE A 82 -20.12 -3.71 15.11
CA PHE A 82 -19.92 -2.60 14.17
C PHE A 82 -18.71 -1.71 14.50
N TRP A 83 -18.60 -1.24 15.75
CA TRP A 83 -17.51 -0.34 16.15
C TRP A 83 -16.12 -0.99 16.04
N ARG A 84 -16.00 -2.23 16.52
CA ARG A 84 -14.74 -2.99 16.42
C ARG A 84 -14.37 -3.25 14.96
N ARG A 85 -15.37 -3.53 14.11
CA ARG A 85 -15.18 -3.67 12.66
C ARG A 85 -14.63 -2.37 12.05
N GLN A 86 -15.22 -1.22 12.35
CA GLN A 86 -14.72 0.05 11.82
C GLN A 86 -13.31 0.38 12.32
N LEU A 87 -13.01 0.12 13.60
CA LEU A 87 -11.68 0.31 14.14
C LEU A 87 -10.64 -0.60 13.47
N ARG A 88 -10.98 -1.87 13.20
CA ARG A 88 -10.09 -2.78 12.46
C ARG A 88 -9.81 -2.26 11.04
N VAL A 89 -10.85 -1.85 10.32
CA VAL A 89 -10.70 -1.26 8.97
C VAL A 89 -9.88 0.03 9.02
N TRP A 90 -10.15 0.91 9.99
CA TRP A 90 -9.40 2.15 10.19
C TRP A 90 -7.91 1.88 10.38
N ARG A 91 -7.56 0.93 11.26
CA ARG A 91 -6.17 0.52 11.48
C ARG A 91 -5.52 0.00 10.20
N THR A 92 -6.23 -0.76 9.38
CA THR A 92 -5.71 -1.19 8.07
C THR A 92 -5.43 0.00 7.14
N PHE A 93 -6.33 0.97 7.05
CA PHE A 93 -6.10 2.19 6.25
C PHE A 93 -4.90 2.99 6.77
N TRP A 94 -4.80 3.16 8.09
CA TRP A 94 -3.71 3.88 8.72
C TRP A 94 -2.35 3.21 8.47
N ASN A 95 -2.26 1.90 8.71
CA ASN A 95 -1.04 1.14 8.49
C ASN A 95 -0.65 1.12 7.00
N PHE A 96 -1.63 1.01 6.11
CA PHE A 96 -1.39 1.05 4.67
C PHE A 96 -0.87 2.43 4.21
N ALA A 97 -1.40 3.52 4.77
CA ALA A 97 -0.92 4.87 4.46
C ALA A 97 0.54 5.06 4.88
N TRP A 98 0.95 4.53 6.03
CA TRP A 98 2.35 4.54 6.46
C TRP A 98 3.24 3.65 5.59
N CYS A 99 2.81 2.42 5.32
CA CYS A 99 3.53 1.49 4.44
C CYS A 99 3.82 2.13 3.07
N LEU A 100 2.83 2.80 2.47
CA LEU A 100 3.00 3.48 1.19
C LEU A 100 3.95 4.69 1.31
N THR A 101 3.87 5.43 2.41
CA THR A 101 4.72 6.61 2.67
C THR A 101 6.18 6.21 2.82
N GLU A 102 6.46 5.20 3.65
CA GLU A 102 7.79 4.62 3.85
C GLU A 102 8.39 4.12 2.54
N ARG A 103 7.54 3.65 1.61
CA ARG A 103 7.99 3.11 0.32
C ARG A 103 8.55 4.22 -0.53
N TYR A 104 7.86 5.34 -0.55
CA TYR A 104 8.35 6.53 -1.23
C TYR A 104 9.54 7.16 -0.52
N GLU A 105 9.67 7.03 0.81
CA GLU A 105 10.88 7.46 1.52
C GLU A 105 12.11 6.63 1.09
N GLY A 106 11.97 5.31 1.02
CA GLY A 106 13.01 4.39 0.54
C GLY A 106 13.36 4.63 -0.93
N LEU A 107 12.37 4.68 -1.82
CA LEU A 107 12.58 4.94 -3.26
C LEU A 107 13.14 6.33 -3.57
N ALA A 108 12.93 7.32 -2.68
CA ALA A 108 13.53 8.65 -2.83
C ALA A 108 14.99 8.70 -2.34
N ALA A 109 15.56 7.58 -1.90
CA ALA A 109 16.91 7.45 -1.34
C ALA A 109 17.18 8.46 -0.22
N ARG A 110 16.14 8.92 0.49
CA ARG A 110 16.27 9.95 1.52
C ARG A 110 16.84 9.39 2.82
N ARG A 111 16.79 8.06 3.02
CA ARG A 111 17.21 7.39 4.25
C ARG A 111 17.70 5.98 3.98
N GLN A 112 18.73 5.58 4.72
CA GLN A 112 19.04 4.17 4.93
C GLN A 112 17.95 3.58 5.82
N VAL A 113 17.39 2.46 5.41
CA VAL A 113 16.48 1.69 6.25
C VAL A 113 17.35 0.80 7.13
N GLU A 114 17.27 1.00 8.43
CA GLU A 114 17.85 0.05 9.38
C GLU A 114 16.84 -1.08 9.59
N CYS A 115 17.29 -2.31 9.38
CA CYS A 115 16.49 -3.50 9.56
C CYS A 115 17.19 -4.41 10.55
N ASP A 116 16.43 -4.82 11.56
CA ASP A 116 16.78 -5.96 12.37
C ASP A 116 15.94 -7.15 11.88
N ALA A 117 16.54 -8.33 11.88
CA ALA A 117 15.89 -9.55 11.45
C ALA A 117 16.00 -10.58 12.55
N ASP A 118 14.89 -11.27 12.82
CA ASP A 118 14.92 -12.43 13.69
C ASP A 118 15.63 -13.60 12.98
N SER A 119 16.28 -14.48 13.76
CA SER A 119 16.90 -15.73 13.26
C SER A 119 17.97 -15.54 12.16
N VAL A 120 18.83 -14.53 12.32
CA VAL A 120 19.91 -14.20 11.35
C VAL A 120 20.85 -15.39 11.14
N GLU A 121 21.11 -16.16 12.19
CA GLU A 121 22.00 -17.32 12.16
C GLU A 121 21.44 -18.43 11.26
N GLU A 122 20.14 -18.71 11.33
CA GLU A 122 19.46 -19.67 10.47
C GLU A 122 19.45 -19.20 9.01
N TRP A 123 19.25 -17.90 8.77
CA TRP A 123 19.35 -17.31 7.43
C TRP A 123 20.76 -17.46 6.84
N ARG A 124 21.81 -17.25 7.65
CA ARG A 124 23.20 -17.46 7.21
C ARG A 124 23.47 -18.92 6.87
N GLY A 125 22.96 -19.86 7.67
CA GLY A 125 23.07 -21.28 7.39
C GLY A 125 22.48 -21.67 6.03
N LEU A 126 21.30 -21.14 5.70
CA LEU A 126 20.65 -21.38 4.40
C LEU A 126 21.43 -20.79 3.21
N LEU A 127 22.20 -19.72 3.42
CA LEU A 127 23.05 -19.12 2.37
C LEU A 127 24.31 -19.92 2.10
N ASP A 128 24.78 -20.70 3.07
CA ASP A 128 25.96 -21.55 2.94
C ASP A 128 25.65 -22.90 2.26
N GLU A 129 24.37 -23.23 2.04
CA GLU A 129 23.93 -24.45 1.34
C GLU A 129 24.03 -24.31 -0.19
N SER A 130 24.46 -25.38 -0.88
CA SER A 130 24.64 -25.39 -2.33
C SER A 130 23.34 -25.58 -3.13
N GLU A 131 22.25 -25.98 -2.48
CA GLU A 131 20.97 -26.32 -3.13
C GLU A 131 20.08 -25.09 -3.40
N GLY A 132 20.44 -23.93 -2.84
CA GLY A 132 19.64 -22.70 -2.91
C GLY A 132 18.36 -22.78 -2.09
N PHE A 133 17.66 -21.65 -1.94
CA PHE A 133 16.43 -21.58 -1.15
C PHE A 133 15.36 -20.74 -1.85
N VAL A 134 14.10 -20.93 -1.43
CA VAL A 134 12.96 -20.14 -1.89
C VAL A 134 12.42 -19.32 -0.74
N LEU A 135 12.51 -17.99 -0.88
CA LEU A 135 11.88 -17.05 0.06
C LEU A 135 10.41 -16.85 -0.33
N VAL A 136 9.49 -17.21 0.57
CA VAL A 136 8.06 -16.96 0.42
C VAL A 136 7.66 -15.77 1.28
N THR A 137 7.06 -14.76 0.65
CA THR A 137 6.57 -13.54 1.32
C THR A 137 5.09 -13.28 1.04
N ALA A 138 4.50 -12.36 1.81
CA ALA A 138 3.12 -11.92 1.65
C ALA A 138 3.07 -10.38 1.56
N HIS A 139 1.97 -9.84 1.04
CA HIS A 139 1.70 -8.40 1.00
C HIS A 139 1.34 -7.87 2.40
N VAL A 140 2.30 -7.89 3.31
CA VAL A 140 2.17 -7.52 4.72
C VAL A 140 3.25 -6.51 5.07
N GLY A 141 2.82 -5.35 5.59
CA GLY A 141 3.74 -4.27 5.93
C GLY A 141 4.61 -3.84 4.74
N HIS A 142 5.81 -3.36 5.05
CA HIS A 142 6.82 -2.92 4.10
C HIS A 142 7.64 -4.10 3.53
N TRP A 143 6.97 -5.04 2.88
CA TRP A 143 7.63 -6.27 2.44
C TRP A 143 8.77 -6.04 1.43
N GLU A 144 8.76 -4.94 0.66
CA GLU A 144 9.86 -4.61 -0.25
C GLU A 144 11.20 -4.40 0.47
N THR A 145 11.19 -4.05 1.76
CA THR A 145 12.40 -3.89 2.56
C THR A 145 13.17 -5.21 2.69
N GLY A 146 12.49 -6.35 2.67
CA GLY A 146 13.13 -7.66 2.72
C GLY A 146 13.88 -8.04 1.42
N SER A 147 13.81 -7.21 0.37
CA SER A 147 14.53 -7.42 -0.89
C SER A 147 15.67 -6.43 -1.13
N MET A 148 15.87 -5.46 -0.22
CA MET A 148 16.95 -4.48 -0.30
C MET A 148 18.21 -5.03 0.35
#